data_AF-A0A920UCE9-F1
#
_entry.id   AF-A0A920UCE9-F1
#
_cell.length_a   1.000
_cell.length_b   1.000
_cell.length_c   1.000
_cell.angle_alpha   90.00
_cell.angle_beta   90.00
_cell.angle_gamma   90.00
#
_symmetry.space_group_name_H-M   'P 1'
#
loop_
_entity.id
_entity.type
_entity.pdbx_description
1 polymer ?
#
loop_
_entity_poly.entity_id
_entity_poly.type
_entity_poly.pdbx_seq_one_letter_code
_entity_poly.pdbx_strand_id
1 'polypeptide(L)'
;MDFVLWKGARVGEPSWESPWGPGPGPVGTSNVPLCLDLPRSNPGHTWRGPKDLIFPHHENEIAQSEASTGEAPFSRYWVHNGCYNSAKIR
;
A
#
# COMPACT_ATOMS: atom_id res chain seq x y z
N MET A 1 -8.02 9.15 11.32
CA MET A 1 -6.58 9.32 11.60
C MET A 1 -5.91 9.53 10.26
N ASP A 2 -5.00 10.49 10.16
CA ASP A 2 -4.46 10.91 8.86
C ASP A 2 -3.12 10.21 8.57
N PHE A 3 -2.81 9.97 7.30
CA PHE A 3 -1.54 9.42 6.85
C PHE A 3 -1.01 10.17 5.63
N VAL A 4 0.31 10.14 5.46
CA VAL A 4 1.00 10.93 4.43
C VAL A 4 0.95 10.19 3.08
N LEU A 5 0.40 10.84 2.05
CA LEU A 5 0.44 10.35 0.67
C LEU A 5 1.75 10.73 -0.04
N TRP A 6 2.25 11.95 0.22
CA TRP A 6 3.47 12.48 -0.37
C TRP A 6 4.28 13.21 0.68
N LYS A 7 5.58 12.88 0.78
CA LYS A 7 6.52 13.52 1.70
C LYS A 7 7.67 14.10 0.90
N GLY A 8 8.03 15.36 1.11
CA GLY A 8 9.19 15.95 0.43
C GLY A 8 10.47 15.16 0.70
N ALA A 9 11.28 14.96 -0.34
CA ALA A 9 12.56 14.26 -0.23
C ALA A 9 13.57 15.10 0.57
N ARG A 10 14.39 14.43 1.40
CA ARG A 10 15.50 15.12 2.06
C ARG A 10 16.69 15.25 1.12
N VAL A 11 17.59 16.17 1.46
CA VAL A 11 18.84 16.36 0.72
C VAL A 11 19.65 15.06 0.73
N GLY A 12 19.97 14.55 -0.45
CA GLY A 12 20.74 13.31 -0.63
C GLY A 12 19.89 12.03 -0.73
N GLU A 13 18.56 12.10 -0.58
CA GLU A 13 17.67 10.96 -0.84
C GLU A 13 17.28 10.90 -2.33
N PRO A 14 17.02 9.70 -2.89
CA PRO A 14 16.41 9.57 -4.21
C PRO A 14 15.10 10.36 -4.26
N SER A 15 14.91 11.16 -5.32
CA SER A 15 13.73 12.00 -5.49
C SER A 15 13.21 11.96 -6.92
N TRP A 16 11.89 12.11 -7.04
CA TRP A 16 11.15 12.16 -8.29
C TRP A 16 10.32 13.44 -8.33
N GLU A 17 10.25 14.06 -9.52
CA GLU A 17 9.43 15.25 -9.73
C GLU A 17 7.94 14.90 -9.65
N SER A 18 7.17 15.79 -9.03
CA SER A 18 5.71 15.69 -8.94
C SER A 18 5.09 17.08 -8.86
N PRO A 19 3.76 17.22 -9.06
CA PRO A 19 3.04 18.49 -8.86
C PRO A 19 3.15 19.06 -7.44
N TRP A 20 3.51 18.23 -6.45
CA TRP A 20 3.67 18.62 -5.04
C TRP A 20 5.14 18.79 -4.63
N GLY A 21 6.06 18.87 -5.61
CA GLY A 21 7.50 18.99 -5.40
C GLY A 21 8.23 17.64 -5.34
N PRO A 22 9.56 17.66 -5.23
CA PRO A 22 10.38 16.45 -5.24
C PRO A 22 10.13 15.59 -4.00
N GLY A 23 9.89 14.29 -4.21
CA GLY A 23 9.56 13.33 -3.15
C GLY A 23 9.96 11.90 -3.51
N PRO A 24 9.70 10.92 -2.62
CA PRO A 24 9.93 9.53 -2.91
C PRO A 24 9.00 9.12 -4.06
N GLY A 25 9.54 8.43 -5.04
CA GLY A 25 8.80 8.06 -6.24
C GLY A 25 7.68 7.06 -5.92
N PRO A 26 6.81 6.80 -6.91
CA PRO A 26 5.72 5.83 -6.76
C PRO A 26 6.21 4.43 -6.34
N VAL A 27 7.44 4.03 -6.71
CA VAL A 27 8.03 2.73 -6.32
C VAL A 27 8.48 2.69 -4.85
N GLY A 28 8.74 3.85 -4.23
CA GLY A 28 9.20 3.97 -2.84
C GLY A 28 8.06 4.12 -1.82
N THR A 29 6.81 4.20 -2.28
CA THR A 29 5.63 4.25 -1.42
C THR A 29 4.88 2.94 -1.60
N SER A 30 4.94 2.04 -0.61
CA SER A 30 4.14 0.81 -0.66
C SER A 30 2.64 1.09 -0.71
N ASN A 31 2.20 2.32 -0.38
CA ASN A 31 0.81 2.77 -0.42
C ASN A 31 0.48 3.57 -1.70
N VAL A 32 0.93 3.14 -2.88
CA VAL A 32 0.34 3.68 -4.12
C VAL A 32 -0.97 2.91 -4.38
N PRO A 33 -2.09 3.58 -4.72
CA PRO A 33 -3.32 2.88 -5.06
C PRO A 33 -3.07 1.95 -6.27
N LEU A 34 -2.92 0.65 -6.02
CA LEU A 34 -2.62 -0.35 -7.05
C LEU A 34 -3.78 -0.54 -8.04
N CYS A 35 -4.95 0.02 -7.76
CA CYS A 35 -6.08 0.11 -8.70
C CYS A 35 -5.73 0.81 -10.03
N LEU A 36 -4.62 1.55 -10.11
CA LEU A 36 -4.17 2.13 -11.38
C LEU A 36 -3.59 1.08 -12.35
N ASP A 37 -3.01 -0.01 -11.83
CA ASP A 37 -2.34 -1.05 -12.64
C ASP A 37 -3.17 -2.34 -12.78
N LEU A 38 -4.27 -2.45 -12.06
CA LEU A 38 -5.13 -3.63 -12.07
C LEU A 38 -6.38 -3.39 -12.93
N PRO A 39 -6.78 -4.34 -13.79
CA PRO A 39 -8.02 -4.20 -14.54
C PRO A 39 -9.20 -4.08 -13.55
N ARG A 40 -9.97 -2.99 -13.70
CA ARG A 40 -11.20 -2.65 -12.92
C ARG A 40 -12.17 -3.83 -12.73
N SER A 41 -12.08 -4.84 -13.57
CA SER A 41 -12.98 -5.99 -13.62
C SER A 41 -12.36 -7.29 -13.07
N ASN A 42 -11.65 -7.26 -11.94
CA ASN A 42 -11.22 -8.50 -11.29
C ASN A 42 -12.07 -8.83 -10.05
N PRO A 43 -13.26 -9.43 -10.23
CA PRO A 43 -14.17 -9.78 -9.13
C PRO A 43 -13.60 -10.83 -8.16
N GLY A 44 -12.38 -11.34 -8.37
CA GLY A 44 -11.69 -12.30 -7.50
C GLY A 44 -10.38 -11.77 -6.89
N HIS A 45 -10.15 -10.45 -6.86
CA HIS A 45 -8.90 -9.89 -6.34
C HIS A 45 -8.63 -10.39 -4.91
N THR A 46 -7.46 -11.00 -4.73
CA THR A 46 -6.96 -11.47 -3.43
C THR A 46 -5.68 -10.71 -3.10
N TRP A 47 -5.68 -9.97 -2.00
CA TRP A 47 -4.52 -9.25 -1.51
C TRP A 47 -3.75 -10.07 -0.47
N ARG A 48 -2.43 -9.91 -0.43
CA ARG A 48 -1.55 -10.73 0.42
C ARG A 48 -0.43 -9.91 1.03
N GLY A 49 -0.12 -10.18 2.28
CA GLY A 49 0.99 -9.57 3.00
C GLY A 49 1.15 -10.18 4.39
N PRO A 50 2.30 -10.06 5.05
CA PRO A 50 2.46 -10.56 6.41
C PRO A 50 1.49 -9.85 7.39
N LYS A 51 1.22 -10.50 8.54
CA LYS A 51 0.18 -10.04 9.49
C LYS A 51 0.44 -8.64 10.04
N ASP A 52 1.68 -8.22 10.16
CA ASP A 52 2.09 -6.88 10.59
C ASP A 52 1.65 -5.78 9.63
N LEU A 53 1.35 -6.11 8.37
CA LEU A 53 0.86 -5.15 7.39
C LEU A 53 -0.66 -4.94 7.42
N ILE A 54 -1.42 -5.71 8.20
CA ILE A 54 -2.89 -5.50 8.33
C ILE A 54 -3.17 -4.06 8.73
N PHE A 55 -2.41 -3.54 9.68
CA PHE A 55 -2.54 -2.16 10.16
C PHE A 55 -1.15 -1.52 10.34
N PRO A 56 -0.93 -0.28 9.89
CA PRO A 56 -1.87 0.58 9.14
C PRO A 56 -1.84 0.36 7.63
N HIS A 57 -0.94 -0.47 7.10
CA HIS A 57 -0.63 -0.51 5.68
C HIS A 57 -1.83 -0.92 4.80
N HIS A 58 -2.41 -2.10 5.01
CA HIS A 58 -3.55 -2.57 4.22
C HIS A 58 -4.80 -1.69 4.41
N GLU A 59 -5.02 -1.13 5.61
CA GLU A 59 -6.10 -0.17 5.83
C GLU A 59 -5.90 1.12 5.00
N ASN A 60 -4.67 1.62 4.93
CA ASN A 60 -4.35 2.79 4.11
C ASN A 60 -4.54 2.47 2.61
N GLU A 61 -4.14 1.28 2.15
CA GLU A 61 -4.33 0.84 0.77
C GLU A 61 -5.82 0.72 0.39
N ILE A 62 -6.65 0.18 1.28
CA ILE A 62 -8.11 0.14 1.11
C ILE A 62 -8.64 1.57 1.01
N ALA A 63 -8.31 2.44 1.97
CA ALA A 63 -8.81 3.80 2.01
C ALA A 63 -8.43 4.60 0.76
N GLN A 64 -7.19 4.49 0.29
CA GLN A 64 -6.73 5.16 -0.94
C GLN A 64 -7.42 4.60 -2.19
N SER A 65 -7.56 3.28 -2.30
CA SER A 65 -8.08 2.63 -3.50
C SER A 65 -9.58 2.84 -3.64
N GLU A 66 -10.36 2.64 -2.56
CA GLU A 66 -11.81 2.85 -2.58
C GLU A 66 -12.15 4.34 -2.75
N ALA A 67 -11.39 5.26 -2.14
CA ALA A 67 -11.61 6.70 -2.33
C ALA A 67 -11.25 7.20 -3.74
N SER A 68 -10.19 6.66 -4.36
CA SER A 68 -9.77 7.09 -5.71
C SER A 68 -10.64 6.48 -6.83
N THR A 69 -11.17 5.27 -6.62
CA THR A 69 -11.98 4.56 -7.62
C THR A 69 -13.49 4.76 -7.43
N GLY A 70 -13.93 4.98 -6.20
CA GLY A 70 -15.36 4.92 -5.82
C GLY A 70 -15.92 3.49 -5.80
N GLU A 71 -15.09 2.47 -5.96
CA GLU A 71 -15.49 1.07 -5.99
C GLU A 71 -15.15 0.37 -4.67
N ALA A 72 -16.07 -0.43 -4.15
CA ALA A 72 -15.89 -1.22 -2.94
C ALA A 72 -16.54 -2.61 -3.09
N PRO A 73 -15.96 -3.67 -2.50
CA PRO A 73 -14.70 -3.66 -1.74
C PRO A 73 -13.46 -3.65 -2.64
N PHE A 74 -12.37 -2.99 -2.21
CA PHE A 74 -11.07 -3.00 -2.92
C PHE A 74 -10.54 -4.42 -3.19
N SER A 75 -10.66 -5.32 -2.21
CA SER A 75 -10.29 -6.73 -2.35
C SER A 75 -11.30 -7.62 -1.63
N ARG A 76 -11.64 -8.76 -2.23
CA ARG A 76 -12.60 -9.72 -1.63
C ARG A 76 -11.96 -10.63 -0.61
N TYR A 77 -10.67 -10.90 -0.78
CA TYR A 77 -9.93 -11.82 0.09
C TYR A 77 -8.61 -11.19 0.52
N TRP A 78 -8.31 -11.30 1.80
CA TRP A 78 -7.05 -10.88 2.39
C TRP A 78 -6.37 -12.08 3.02
N VAL A 79 -5.14 -12.37 2.58
CA VAL A 79 -4.37 -13.52 3.09
C VAL A 79 -3.13 -13.01 3.80
N HIS A 80 -3.04 -13.36 5.08
CA HIS A 80 -1.93 -12.96 5.93
C HIS A 80 -1.12 -14.13 6.46
N ASN A 81 0.20 -14.05 6.29
CA ASN A 81 1.13 -15.01 6.87
C ASN A 81 1.41 -14.66 8.34
N GLY A 82 1.59 -15.69 9.17
CA GLY A 82 2.01 -15.51 10.57
C GLY A 82 3.42 -14.95 10.69
N CYS A 83 3.72 -14.29 11.81
CA CYS A 83 5.06 -13.79 12.08
C CYS A 83 6.05 -14.95 12.23
N TYR A 84 7.23 -14.79 11.63
CA TYR A 84 8.33 -15.71 11.87
C TYR A 84 8.78 -15.60 13.33
N ASN A 85 8.90 -16.74 14.03
CA ASN A 85 9.42 -16.81 15.39
C ASN A 85 10.67 -17.68 15.42
N SER A 86 11.83 -17.05 15.60
CA SER A 86 13.14 -17.71 15.66
C SER A 86 13.34 -18.59 16.89
N ALA A 87 12.48 -18.51 17.92
CA ALA A 87 12.62 -19.27 19.16
C ALA A 87 12.24 -20.77 19.07
N LYS A 88 11.82 -21.26 17.89
CA LYS A 88 11.36 -22.65 17.69
C LYS A 88 12.34 -23.55 16.94
N ILE A 89 13.55 -23.09 16.63
CA ILE A 89 14.59 -23.94 16.06
C ILE A 89 15.45 -24.46 17.22
N ARG A 90 15.11 -25.65 17.73
CA ARG A 90 15.97 -26.49 18.56
C ARG A 90 16.25 -27.78 17.82
#